data_AF-A0A350JM23-F1
#
_entry.id   AF-A0A350JM23-F1
#
_cell.length_a   1.000
_cell.length_b   1.000
_cell.length_c   1.000
_cell.angle_alpha   90.00
_cell.angle_beta   90.00
_cell.angle_gamma   90.00
#
_symmetry.space_group_name_H-M   'P 1'
#
loop_
_entity.id
_entity.type
_entity.pdbx_description
1 polymer ?
#
loop_
_entity_poly.entity_id
_entity_poly.type
_entity_poly.pdbx_seq_one_letter_code
_entity_poly.pdbx_strand_id
1 'polypeptide(L)'
;GTSSILHGTLEQDVSLDGVETEGVALTMTCPECAAVVPLASQECPMCGYDFRTERDKDAPELVSSIAMMEINLLNRSSFEWVNLFADHSAFISAGFDAWGGVFFYQGHWYSIGGKKGVNPKVLSVGKHINALAAADDWLNQNETEDAAHKTKAWLTEEPTEKQISVLENHLKLDFNLTRYEASAHITFKLNKQKIEDVITEHGTD
;
A
#
# COMPACT_ATOMS: atom_id res chain seq x y z
N GLY A 1 -10.03 -59.58 -4.92
CA GLY A 1 -11.33 -59.11 -5.41
C GLY A 1 -11.75 -57.93 -4.59
N THR A 2 -11.90 -56.78 -5.25
CA THR A 2 -12.72 -55.60 -4.94
C THR A 2 -12.58 -54.85 -3.62
N SER A 3 -12.25 -53.57 -3.79
CA SER A 3 -12.15 -52.45 -2.84
C SER A 3 -13.41 -52.14 -2.02
N SER A 4 -13.13 -51.43 -0.92
CA SER A 4 -13.95 -50.48 -0.16
C SER A 4 -14.96 -49.67 -1.00
N ILE A 5 -16.09 -49.29 -0.37
CA ILE A 5 -16.74 -47.96 -0.41
C ILE A 5 -18.04 -48.05 0.42
N LEU A 6 -18.09 -47.35 1.54
CA LEU A 6 -19.34 -46.86 2.14
C LEU A 6 -19.08 -45.41 2.53
N HIS A 7 -19.33 -44.50 1.60
CA HIS A 7 -19.58 -43.11 1.95
C HIS A 7 -20.99 -42.79 1.47
N GLY A 8 -21.84 -42.43 2.43
CA GLY A 8 -23.24 -42.18 2.22
C GLY A 8 -23.47 -40.98 1.33
N THR A 9 -24.37 -41.20 0.38
CA THR A 9 -25.03 -40.24 -0.50
C THR A 9 -25.72 -39.13 0.31
N LEU A 10 -25.38 -37.88 0.02
CA LEU A 10 -26.29 -36.74 0.20
C LEU A 10 -26.26 -35.94 -1.10
N GLU A 11 -27.20 -36.24 -1.99
CA GLU A 11 -27.46 -35.43 -3.17
C GLU A 11 -28.16 -34.15 -2.72
N GLN A 12 -27.47 -33.01 -2.84
CA GLN A 12 -28.12 -31.72 -2.93
C GLN A 12 -28.00 -31.23 -4.38
N ASP A 13 -29.13 -31.34 -5.08
CA ASP A 13 -29.36 -30.75 -6.38
C ASP A 13 -29.39 -29.21 -6.20
N VAL A 14 -28.30 -28.54 -6.58
CA VAL A 14 -28.26 -27.07 -6.68
C VAL A 14 -28.31 -26.73 -8.16
N SER A 15 -29.50 -26.39 -8.64
CA SER A 15 -29.69 -25.77 -9.94
C SER A 15 -29.15 -24.33 -9.88
N LEU A 16 -28.00 -24.10 -10.49
CA LEU A 16 -27.44 -22.76 -10.73
C LEU A 16 -27.88 -22.32 -12.13
N ASP A 17 -29.09 -21.76 -12.21
CA ASP A 17 -29.54 -21.04 -13.40
C ASP A 17 -28.72 -19.75 -13.57
N GLY A 18 -27.74 -19.83 -14.48
CA GLY A 18 -27.48 -18.85 -15.53
C GLY A 18 -27.30 -17.38 -15.12
N VAL A 19 -26.09 -17.04 -14.68
CA VAL A 19 -25.44 -15.78 -15.11
C VAL A 19 -23.98 -16.10 -15.40
N GLU A 20 -23.69 -16.46 -16.65
CA GLU A 20 -22.32 -16.44 -17.17
C GLU A 20 -21.89 -14.98 -17.29
N THR A 21 -21.30 -14.44 -16.22
CA THR A 21 -20.43 -13.27 -16.39
C THR A 21 -19.16 -13.79 -17.02
N GLU A 22 -18.86 -13.38 -18.25
CA GLU A 22 -17.54 -13.56 -18.87
C GLU A 22 -16.48 -12.76 -18.08
N GLY A 23 -16.19 -13.19 -16.85
CA GLY A 23 -15.05 -12.74 -16.10
C GLY A 23 -13.85 -13.53 -16.60
N VAL A 24 -13.07 -12.95 -17.51
CA VAL A 24 -11.75 -13.50 -17.85
C VAL A 24 -10.98 -13.58 -16.54
N ALA A 25 -10.76 -14.79 -16.04
CA ALA A 25 -9.94 -15.00 -14.85
C ALA A 25 -8.55 -14.46 -15.18
N LEU A 26 -8.24 -13.28 -14.65
CA LEU A 26 -6.92 -12.68 -14.79
C LEU A 26 -5.94 -13.64 -14.13
N THR A 27 -5.07 -14.24 -14.95
CA THR A 27 -4.07 -15.22 -14.53
C THR A 27 -2.68 -14.67 -14.82
N MET A 28 -1.72 -15.03 -13.99
CA MET A 28 -0.31 -14.71 -14.13
C MET A 28 0.52 -15.99 -14.15
N THR A 29 1.76 -15.91 -14.63
CA THR A 29 2.68 -17.04 -14.66
C THR A 29 3.76 -16.83 -13.61
N CYS A 30 3.94 -17.81 -12.72
CA CYS A 30 4.98 -17.77 -11.69
C CYS A 30 6.37 -17.73 -12.34
N PRO A 31 7.26 -16.79 -11.97
CA PRO A 31 8.59 -16.69 -12.57
C PRO A 31 9.52 -17.84 -12.13
N GLU A 32 9.33 -18.40 -10.92
CA GLU A 32 10.19 -19.46 -10.40
C GLU A 32 9.85 -20.85 -10.95
N CYS A 33 8.57 -21.19 -11.06
CA CYS A 33 8.12 -22.55 -11.43
C CYS A 33 7.25 -22.61 -12.68
N ALA A 34 7.00 -21.48 -13.34
CA ALA A 34 6.16 -21.34 -14.53
C ALA A 34 4.69 -21.80 -14.36
N ALA A 35 4.22 -21.96 -13.12
CA ALA A 35 2.81 -22.28 -12.87
C ALA A 35 1.90 -21.12 -13.26
N VAL A 36 0.79 -21.43 -13.93
CA VAL A 36 -0.29 -20.45 -14.19
C VAL A 36 -1.14 -20.36 -12.93
N VAL A 37 -1.17 -19.17 -12.33
CA VAL A 37 -1.85 -18.90 -11.06
C VAL A 37 -2.82 -17.72 -11.23
N PRO A 38 -3.88 -17.62 -10.41
CA PRO A 38 -4.72 -16.43 -10.39
C PRO A 38 -3.92 -15.17 -10.08
N LEU A 39 -4.22 -14.04 -10.74
CA LEU A 39 -3.54 -12.76 -10.50
C LEU A 39 -3.68 -12.26 -9.05
N ALA A 40 -4.74 -12.69 -8.35
CA ALA A 40 -4.98 -12.35 -6.94
C ALA A 40 -4.15 -13.19 -5.94
N SER A 41 -3.38 -14.19 -6.39
CA SER A 41 -2.58 -15.04 -5.52
C SER A 41 -1.39 -14.27 -4.92
N GLN A 42 -1.25 -14.33 -3.59
CA GLN A 42 -0.13 -13.70 -2.86
C GLN A 42 1.16 -14.54 -2.93
N GLU A 43 1.01 -15.86 -3.00
CA GLU A 43 2.11 -16.83 -3.07
C GLU A 43 1.79 -17.88 -4.13
N CYS A 44 2.79 -18.40 -4.82
CA CYS A 44 2.61 -19.46 -5.78
C CYS A 44 2.28 -20.78 -5.07
N PRO A 45 1.08 -21.37 -5.29
CA PRO A 45 0.66 -22.60 -4.62
C PRO A 45 1.50 -23.83 -5.00
N MET A 46 2.33 -23.71 -6.06
CA MET A 46 3.18 -24.80 -6.55
C MET A 46 4.59 -24.78 -5.97
N CYS A 47 5.14 -23.61 -5.60
CA CYS A 47 6.54 -23.49 -5.18
C CYS A 47 6.77 -22.59 -3.96
N GLY A 48 5.77 -21.83 -3.51
CA GLY A 48 5.92 -20.90 -2.39
C GLY A 48 6.53 -19.54 -2.78
N TYR A 49 6.64 -19.23 -4.08
CA TYR A 49 7.15 -17.93 -4.54
C TYR A 49 6.22 -16.78 -4.11
N ASP A 50 6.75 -15.81 -3.35
CA ASP A 50 6.00 -14.65 -2.88
C ASP A 50 5.90 -13.56 -3.97
N PHE A 51 4.68 -13.34 -4.47
CA PHE A 51 4.40 -12.36 -5.54
C PHE A 51 4.40 -10.91 -5.06
N ARG A 52 4.45 -10.66 -3.75
CA ARG A 52 4.49 -9.30 -3.19
C ARG A 52 5.85 -8.66 -3.44
N THR A 53 6.90 -9.47 -3.46
CA THR A 53 8.29 -9.02 -3.64
C THR A 53 8.56 -8.44 -5.05
N GLU A 54 7.82 -8.83 -6.08
CA GLU A 54 8.01 -8.31 -7.45
C GLU A 54 7.26 -7.01 -7.75
N ARG A 55 6.20 -6.68 -7.00
CA ARG A 55 5.48 -5.41 -7.16
C ARG A 55 6.35 -4.18 -6.84
N ASP A 56 7.41 -4.38 -6.07
CA ASP A 56 8.43 -3.38 -5.77
C ASP A 56 9.40 -3.13 -6.95
N LYS A 57 9.42 -4.02 -7.95
CA LYS A 57 10.39 -4.00 -9.07
C LYS A 57 9.79 -3.65 -10.43
N ASP A 58 8.48 -3.82 -10.60
CA ASP A 58 7.77 -3.60 -11.88
C ASP A 58 7.10 -2.21 -11.99
N ALA A 59 7.70 -1.19 -11.39
CA ALA A 59 7.44 0.19 -11.80
C ALA A 59 8.23 0.44 -13.10
N PRO A 60 7.56 0.77 -14.23
CA PRO A 60 8.24 0.99 -15.49
C PRO A 60 9.28 2.10 -15.37
N GLU A 61 10.46 1.76 -15.88
CA GLU A 61 11.69 2.52 -16.01
C GLU A 61 11.47 3.99 -16.42
N LEU A 62 11.16 4.86 -15.46
CA LEU A 62 11.41 6.30 -15.58
C LEU A 62 12.59 6.68 -14.70
N VAL A 63 13.76 6.16 -15.08
CA VAL A 63 15.04 6.52 -14.49
C VAL A 63 15.41 7.93 -14.94
N SER A 64 14.96 8.95 -14.20
CA SER A 64 15.67 10.24 -14.20
C SER A 64 15.72 10.83 -12.80
N SER A 65 16.89 10.67 -12.17
CA SER A 65 17.42 11.42 -11.01
C SER A 65 17.04 11.04 -9.57
N ILE A 66 16.23 10.00 -9.35
CA ILE A 66 15.68 9.64 -8.00
C ILE A 66 16.38 8.41 -7.35
N ALA A 67 17.01 7.53 -8.11
CA ALA A 67 17.17 6.12 -7.73
C ALA A 67 18.43 5.68 -6.94
N MET A 68 19.17 6.53 -6.20
CA MET A 68 20.36 6.02 -5.47
C MET A 68 20.56 6.52 -4.03
N MET A 69 20.15 7.75 -3.69
CA MET A 69 20.17 8.24 -2.31
C MET A 69 18.85 8.00 -1.57
N GLU A 70 17.71 8.03 -2.26
CA GLU A 70 16.40 7.76 -1.66
C GLU A 70 16.24 6.31 -1.23
N ILE A 71 16.78 5.36 -2.01
CA ILE A 71 16.82 3.94 -1.64
C ILE A 71 17.57 3.72 -0.32
N ASN A 72 18.60 4.54 0.00
CA ASN A 72 19.33 4.42 1.28
C ASN A 72 18.57 5.05 2.46
N LEU A 73 17.73 6.05 2.22
CA LEU A 73 16.90 6.67 3.25
C LEU A 73 15.67 5.80 3.54
N LEU A 74 15.00 5.31 2.49
CA LEU A 74 13.87 4.37 2.59
C LEU A 74 14.27 3.05 3.27
N ASN A 75 15.44 2.47 2.93
CA ASN A 75 15.92 1.25 3.60
C ASN A 75 16.30 1.43 5.08
N ARG A 76 16.47 2.67 5.56
CA ARG A 76 16.78 2.97 6.97
C ARG A 76 15.58 3.49 7.74
N SER A 77 14.51 3.87 7.05
CA SER A 77 13.28 4.28 7.71
C SER A 77 12.74 3.12 8.53
N SER A 78 12.26 3.43 9.72
CA SER A 78 11.52 2.46 10.54
C SER A 78 10.11 2.22 10.00
N PHE A 79 9.70 2.97 8.97
CA PHE A 79 8.37 2.99 8.41
C PHE A 79 8.39 2.71 6.90
N GLU A 80 7.30 2.14 6.42
CA GLU A 80 7.09 1.88 5.00
C GLU A 80 6.46 3.11 4.32
N TRP A 81 6.82 3.39 3.07
CA TRP A 81 6.36 4.57 2.35
C TRP A 81 5.48 4.16 1.17
N VAL A 82 4.18 4.42 1.29
CA VAL A 82 3.18 4.03 0.29
C VAL A 82 3.07 5.12 -0.76
N ASN A 83 3.28 4.74 -2.02
CA ASN A 83 2.99 5.60 -3.16
C ASN A 83 1.47 5.64 -3.41
N LEU A 84 0.89 6.84 -3.41
CA LEU A 84 -0.55 7.03 -3.57
C LEU A 84 -1.00 7.07 -5.03
N PHE A 85 -0.09 7.38 -5.96
CA PHE A 85 -0.43 7.64 -7.36
C PHE A 85 0.57 7.00 -8.33
N ALA A 86 0.09 6.58 -9.51
CA ALA A 86 0.94 5.94 -10.52
C ALA A 86 2.08 6.84 -11.05
N ASP A 87 1.96 8.17 -10.91
CA ASP A 87 2.97 9.13 -11.33
C ASP A 87 4.02 9.44 -10.25
N HIS A 88 3.97 8.73 -9.12
CA HIS A 88 4.88 8.93 -7.98
C HIS A 88 4.86 10.36 -7.43
N SER A 89 3.74 11.09 -7.57
CA SER A 89 3.63 12.48 -7.12
C SER A 89 3.33 12.62 -5.62
N ALA A 90 2.97 11.54 -4.93
CA ALA A 90 2.69 11.58 -3.50
C ALA A 90 3.05 10.28 -2.79
N PHE A 91 3.76 10.42 -1.69
CA PHE A 91 4.13 9.33 -0.79
C PHE A 91 3.59 9.62 0.60
N ILE A 92 3.09 8.59 1.29
CA ILE A 92 2.64 8.74 2.67
C ILE A 92 3.08 7.53 3.49
N SER A 93 3.43 7.79 4.73
CA SER A 93 3.72 6.79 5.73
C SER A 93 2.89 7.08 6.98
N ALA A 94 2.14 6.08 7.44
CA ALA A 94 1.23 6.20 8.56
C ALA A 94 1.75 5.40 9.76
N GLY A 95 1.90 6.06 10.89
CA GLY A 95 2.10 5.43 12.20
C GLY A 95 0.79 5.33 12.98
N PHE A 96 0.88 5.07 14.28
CA PHE A 96 -0.30 4.96 15.14
C PHE A 96 -0.81 6.34 15.60
N ASP A 97 0.08 7.27 15.91
CA ASP A 97 -0.22 8.58 16.49
C ASP A 97 0.10 9.76 15.56
N ALA A 98 0.93 9.54 14.55
CA ALA A 98 1.44 10.48 13.58
C ALA A 98 1.52 9.87 12.17
N TRP A 99 1.62 10.74 11.18
CA TRP A 99 1.83 10.37 9.79
C TRP A 99 2.76 11.40 9.14
N GLY A 100 3.52 10.95 8.15
CA GLY A 100 4.39 11.78 7.32
C GLY A 100 3.97 11.63 5.86
N GLY A 101 3.94 12.73 5.12
CA GLY A 101 3.59 12.73 3.70
C GLY A 101 4.49 13.65 2.91
N VAL A 102 4.75 13.28 1.66
CA VAL A 102 5.57 14.03 0.72
C VAL A 102 4.77 14.18 -0.57
N PHE A 103 4.53 15.43 -1.00
CA PHE A 103 3.61 15.74 -2.09
C PHE A 103 4.28 16.67 -3.10
N PHE A 104 4.19 16.36 -4.38
CA PHE A 104 4.67 17.23 -5.46
C PHE A 104 3.60 18.25 -5.84
N TYR A 105 3.94 19.53 -5.76
CA TYR A 105 3.04 20.63 -6.12
C TYR A 105 3.83 21.80 -6.70
N GLN A 106 3.38 22.34 -7.85
CA GLN A 106 3.99 23.49 -8.54
C GLN A 106 5.54 23.43 -8.65
N GLY A 107 6.09 22.26 -9.00
CA GLY A 107 7.53 22.09 -9.20
C GLY A 107 8.35 21.87 -7.93
N HIS A 108 7.72 21.81 -6.76
CA HIS A 108 8.38 21.60 -5.48
C HIS A 108 7.81 20.41 -4.73
N TRP A 109 8.64 19.78 -3.90
CA TRP A 109 8.22 18.74 -2.98
C TRP A 109 7.92 19.34 -1.62
N TYR A 110 6.71 19.08 -1.13
CA TYR A 110 6.22 19.51 0.17
C TYR A 110 6.25 18.34 1.13
N SER A 111 6.97 18.50 2.23
CA SER A 111 6.95 17.58 3.36
C SER A 111 5.91 18.03 4.37
N ILE A 112 5.01 17.14 4.76
CA ILE A 112 3.92 17.44 5.69
C ILE A 112 3.91 16.40 6.79
N GLY A 113 3.83 16.88 8.03
CA GLY A 113 3.68 16.04 9.21
C GLY A 113 2.33 16.28 9.86
N GLY A 114 1.62 15.20 10.17
CA GLY A 114 0.40 15.23 10.97
C GLY A 114 0.52 14.39 12.23
N LYS A 115 -0.29 14.72 13.24
CA LYS A 115 -0.42 13.98 14.50
C LYS A 115 -1.86 14.01 14.99
N LYS A 116 -2.30 13.00 15.72
CA LYS A 116 -3.63 12.99 16.36
C LYS A 116 -3.84 14.26 17.19
N GLY A 117 -4.96 14.92 16.95
CA GLY A 117 -5.37 16.14 17.67
C GLY A 117 -4.62 17.42 17.27
N VAL A 118 -3.70 17.36 16.30
CA VAL A 118 -2.95 18.53 15.81
C VAL A 118 -3.19 18.70 14.31
N ASN A 119 -3.32 19.94 13.85
CA ASN A 119 -3.42 20.19 12.41
C ASN A 119 -2.10 19.86 11.70
N PRO A 120 -2.17 19.33 10.46
CA PRO A 120 -0.97 19.07 9.66
C PRO A 120 -0.20 20.37 9.42
N LYS A 121 1.12 20.25 9.27
CA LYS A 121 2.00 21.39 8.97
C LYS A 121 3.04 21.05 7.94
N VAL A 122 3.45 22.05 7.16
CA VAL A 122 4.63 21.95 6.29
C VAL A 122 5.89 21.84 7.17
N LEU A 123 6.72 20.85 6.87
CA LEU A 123 8.00 20.60 7.54
C LEU A 123 9.16 21.13 6.70
N SER A 124 9.10 20.96 5.39
CA SER A 124 10.07 21.48 4.43
C SER A 124 9.47 21.58 3.03
N VAL A 125 10.06 22.44 2.20
CA VAL A 125 9.75 22.56 0.77
C VAL A 125 11.06 22.53 -0.01
N GLY A 126 11.11 21.75 -1.10
CA GLY A 126 12.25 21.75 -2.00
C GLY A 126 12.43 20.46 -2.77
N LYS A 127 13.60 19.83 -2.61
CA LYS A 127 13.95 18.58 -3.29
C LYS A 127 13.28 17.39 -2.61
N HIS A 128 12.93 16.38 -3.40
CA HIS A 128 12.26 15.17 -2.94
C HIS A 128 12.94 14.51 -1.72
N ILE A 129 14.25 14.23 -1.82
CA ILE A 129 15.03 13.62 -0.74
C ILE A 129 14.98 14.42 0.58
N ASN A 130 14.97 15.75 0.51
CA ASN A 130 14.91 16.59 1.71
C ASN A 130 13.51 16.54 2.33
N ALA A 131 12.48 16.53 1.48
CA ALA A 131 11.11 16.45 1.92
C ALA A 131 10.81 15.09 2.58
N LEU A 132 11.33 14.01 2.00
CA LEU A 132 11.24 12.67 2.55
C LEU A 132 11.98 12.54 3.87
N ALA A 133 13.22 13.04 3.96
CA ALA A 133 13.98 13.05 5.22
C ALA A 133 13.25 13.81 6.33
N ALA A 134 12.70 14.99 6.02
CA ALA A 134 11.96 15.78 7.00
C ALA A 134 10.68 15.07 7.50
N ALA A 135 9.99 14.34 6.61
CA ALA A 135 8.78 13.60 6.98
C ALA A 135 9.12 12.32 7.78
N ASP A 136 10.24 11.65 7.45
CA ASP A 136 10.75 10.52 8.22
C ASP A 136 11.20 10.95 9.63
N ASP A 137 11.95 12.04 9.74
CA ASP A 137 12.35 12.64 11.02
C ASP A 137 11.11 12.98 11.88
N TRP A 138 10.05 13.50 11.25
CA TRP A 138 8.79 13.79 11.94
C TRP A 138 8.15 12.53 12.54
N LEU A 139 8.11 11.43 11.78
CA LEU A 139 7.59 10.16 12.26
C LEU A 139 8.44 9.63 13.42
N ASN A 140 9.76 9.57 13.27
CA ASN A 140 10.66 9.11 14.33
C ASN A 140 10.56 9.95 15.62
N GLN A 141 10.23 11.24 15.52
CA GLN A 141 10.05 12.12 16.68
C GLN A 141 8.66 12.00 17.35
N ASN A 142 7.64 11.58 16.60
CA ASN A 142 6.24 11.62 17.05
C ASN A 142 5.60 10.25 17.27
N GLU A 143 6.21 9.19 16.77
CA GLU A 143 5.83 7.79 16.99
C GLU A 143 6.63 7.14 18.12
N THR A 144 6.19 5.95 18.51
CA THR A 144 6.91 5.08 19.45
C THR A 144 7.65 3.97 18.71
N GLU A 145 8.73 3.45 19.30
CA GLU A 145 9.48 2.32 18.71
C GLU A 145 8.60 1.05 18.58
N ASP A 146 7.68 0.86 19.53
CA ASP A 146 6.65 -0.19 19.52
C ASP A 146 5.72 -0.09 18.29
N ALA A 147 5.38 1.13 17.88
CA ALA A 147 4.56 1.39 16.70
C ALA A 147 5.28 0.89 15.44
N ALA A 148 6.55 1.27 15.25
CA ALA A 148 7.35 0.84 14.09
C ALA A 148 7.49 -0.68 13.99
N HIS A 149 7.67 -1.38 15.12
CA HIS A 149 7.75 -2.84 15.12
C HIS A 149 6.43 -3.54 14.73
N LYS A 150 5.29 -3.02 15.21
CA LYS A 150 3.96 -3.57 14.86
C LYS A 150 3.62 -3.36 13.40
N THR A 151 4.09 -2.26 12.82
CA THR A 151 3.93 -1.95 11.41
C THR A 151 4.52 -3.02 10.50
N LYS A 152 5.63 -3.67 10.89
CA LYS A 152 6.27 -4.71 10.07
C LYS A 152 5.39 -5.93 9.82
N ALA A 153 4.58 -6.35 10.79
CA ALA A 153 3.62 -7.43 10.58
C ALA A 153 2.49 -7.01 9.61
N TRP A 154 2.10 -5.74 9.65
CA TRP A 154 1.03 -5.21 8.80
C TRP A 154 1.43 -5.07 7.32
N LEU A 155 2.72 -5.22 7.01
CA LEU A 155 3.23 -5.28 5.64
C LEU A 155 2.90 -6.59 4.92
N THR A 156 2.44 -7.63 5.64
CA THR A 156 2.08 -8.92 5.05
C THR A 156 0.65 -9.35 5.37
N GLU A 157 0.03 -8.73 6.38
CA GLU A 157 -1.34 -8.98 6.78
C GLU A 157 -2.37 -8.31 5.84
N GLU A 158 -3.54 -8.93 5.71
CA GLU A 158 -4.65 -8.37 4.96
C GLU A 158 -5.34 -7.20 5.71
N PRO A 159 -5.93 -6.24 4.98
CA PRO A 159 -6.73 -5.16 5.54
C PRO A 159 -7.88 -5.69 6.39
N THR A 160 -8.14 -5.02 7.52
CA THR A 160 -9.30 -5.36 8.35
C THR A 160 -10.61 -4.98 7.65
N GLU A 161 -11.72 -5.67 7.96
CA GLU A 161 -13.05 -5.33 7.42
C GLU A 161 -13.42 -3.84 7.62
N LYS A 162 -13.03 -3.28 8.78
CA LYS A 162 -13.23 -1.86 9.07
C LYS A 162 -12.47 -0.96 8.10
N GLN A 163 -11.22 -1.29 7.76
CA GLN A 163 -10.45 -0.55 6.76
C GLN A 163 -11.09 -0.67 5.38
N ILE A 164 -11.44 -1.89 4.95
CA ILE A 164 -12.10 -2.14 3.66
C ILE A 164 -13.41 -1.33 3.53
N SER A 165 -14.18 -1.20 4.61
CA SER A 165 -15.44 -0.44 4.59
C SER A 165 -15.24 1.03 4.21
N VAL A 166 -14.13 1.65 4.63
CA VAL A 166 -13.86 3.09 4.46
C VAL A 166 -12.95 3.41 3.26
N LEU A 167 -12.27 2.40 2.69
CA LEU A 167 -11.43 2.57 1.50
C LEU A 167 -12.24 3.05 0.28
N GLU A 168 -11.53 3.58 -0.72
CA GLU A 168 -12.14 3.92 -2.00
C GLU A 168 -12.46 2.67 -2.82
N ASN A 169 -13.48 2.73 -3.68
CA ASN A 169 -13.98 1.54 -4.39
C ASN A 169 -12.90 0.84 -5.23
N HIS A 170 -11.98 1.61 -5.83
CA HIS A 170 -10.90 1.03 -6.63
C HIS A 170 -9.90 0.23 -5.77
N LEU A 171 -9.63 0.67 -4.53
CA LEU A 171 -8.77 -0.04 -3.56
C LEU A 171 -9.47 -1.25 -2.93
N LYS A 172 -10.81 -1.28 -2.88
CA LYS A 172 -11.55 -2.45 -2.38
C LYS A 172 -11.46 -3.66 -3.30
N LEU A 173 -11.20 -3.42 -4.58
CA LEU A 173 -11.02 -4.46 -5.60
C LEU A 173 -9.57 -4.92 -5.71
N ASP A 174 -8.67 -4.28 -4.96
CA ASP A 174 -7.27 -4.64 -4.89
C ASP A 174 -7.06 -5.72 -3.81
N PHE A 175 -7.05 -6.99 -4.24
CA PHE A 175 -6.79 -8.14 -3.36
C PHE A 175 -5.33 -8.23 -2.88
N ASN A 176 -4.48 -7.37 -3.42
CA ASN A 176 -3.06 -7.31 -3.18
C ASN A 176 -2.69 -6.26 -2.13
N LEU A 177 -3.65 -5.44 -1.71
CA LEU A 177 -3.51 -4.39 -0.72
C LEU A 177 -3.22 -4.98 0.66
N THR A 178 -2.19 -4.47 1.32
CA THR A 178 -1.82 -4.86 2.68
C THR A 178 -2.53 -4.01 3.73
N ARG A 179 -2.55 -4.50 4.97
CA ARG A 179 -3.11 -3.75 6.10
C ARG A 179 -2.44 -2.39 6.28
N TYR A 180 -1.14 -2.33 6.04
CA TYR A 180 -0.39 -1.09 6.10
C TYR A 180 -0.80 -0.10 5.01
N GLU A 181 -0.82 -0.54 3.75
CA GLU A 181 -1.24 0.29 2.62
C GLU A 181 -2.68 0.79 2.81
N ALA A 182 -3.59 -0.07 3.27
CA ALA A 182 -4.95 0.35 3.60
C ALA A 182 -4.96 1.48 4.65
N SER A 183 -4.13 1.38 5.70
CA SER A 183 -3.99 2.43 6.72
C SER A 183 -3.46 3.74 6.13
N ALA A 184 -2.45 3.66 5.25
CA ALA A 184 -1.86 4.80 4.57
C ALA A 184 -2.88 5.54 3.68
N HIS A 185 -3.63 4.80 2.85
CA HIS A 185 -4.68 5.37 2.00
C HIS A 185 -5.81 6.00 2.81
N ILE A 186 -6.24 5.36 3.91
CA ILE A 186 -7.25 5.93 4.82
C ILE A 186 -6.74 7.22 5.45
N THR A 187 -5.48 7.22 5.91
CA THR A 187 -4.85 8.41 6.51
C THR A 187 -4.80 9.56 5.53
N PHE A 188 -4.41 9.31 4.28
CA PHE A 188 -4.44 10.31 3.22
C PHE A 188 -5.86 10.83 3.00
N LYS A 189 -6.84 9.94 2.81
CA LYS A 189 -8.25 10.30 2.59
C LYS A 189 -8.82 11.20 3.69
N LEU A 190 -8.52 10.90 4.95
CA LEU A 190 -9.00 11.68 6.09
C LEU A 190 -8.34 13.07 6.20
N ASN A 191 -7.12 13.22 5.70
CA ASN A 191 -6.35 14.46 5.82
C ASN A 191 -6.23 15.25 4.51
N LYS A 192 -6.77 14.72 3.40
CA LYS A 192 -6.60 15.28 2.04
C LYS A 192 -6.89 16.78 1.97
N GLN A 193 -8.05 17.22 2.46
CA GLN A 193 -8.41 18.64 2.42
C GLN A 193 -7.40 19.50 3.19
N LYS A 194 -7.00 19.07 4.38
CA LYS A 194 -6.03 19.81 5.21
C LYS A 194 -4.65 19.86 4.56
N ILE A 195 -4.26 18.80 3.86
CA ILE A 195 -3.01 18.75 3.09
C ILE A 195 -3.06 19.79 1.97
N GLU A 196 -4.14 19.79 1.18
CA GLU A 196 -4.33 20.74 0.08
C GLU A 196 -4.35 22.19 0.58
N ASP A 197 -5.05 22.46 1.70
CA ASP A 197 -5.11 23.78 2.32
C ASP A 197 -3.72 24.25 2.74
N VAL A 198 -2.97 23.41 3.46
CA VAL A 198 -1.62 23.75 3.97
C VAL A 198 -0.60 23.96 2.84
N ILE A 199 -0.68 23.17 1.76
CA ILE A 199 0.19 23.35 0.58
C ILE A 199 -0.15 24.66 -0.13
N THR A 200 -1.44 24.94 -0.33
CA THR A 200 -1.91 26.11 -1.06
C THR A 200 -1.60 27.40 -0.30
N GLU A 201 -1.84 27.42 1.01
CA GLU A 201 -1.53 28.56 1.90
C GLU A 201 -0.02 28.88 1.86
N HIS A 202 0.83 27.85 1.94
CA HIS A 202 2.29 28.05 1.89
C HIS A 202 2.82 28.43 0.50
N GLY A 203 2.15 28.00 -0.57
CA GLY A 203 2.54 28.35 -1.95
C GLY A 203 2.13 29.76 -2.39
N THR A 204 1.31 30.47 -1.60
CA THR A 204 0.89 31.84 -1.88
C THR A 204 1.76 32.93 -1.22
N ASP A 205 2.72 32.54 -0.38
CA ASP A 205 3.76 33.42 0.19
C ASP A 205 5.00 33.50 -0.72
#